data_AF-A0A2T0FCU9-F1
#
_entry.id   AF-A0A2T0FCU9-F1
#
_cell.length_a   1.000
_cell.length_b   1.000
_cell.length_c   1.000
_cell.angle_alpha   90.00
_cell.angle_beta   90.00
_cell.angle_gamma   90.00
#
_symmetry.space_group_name_H-M   'P 1'
#
loop_
_entity.id
_entity.type
_entity.pdbx_description
1 polymer ?
#
loop_
_entity_poly.entity_id
_entity_poly.type
_entity_poly.pdbx_seq_one_letter_code
_entity_poly.pdbx_strand_id
1 'polypeptide(L)'
;MTLFEQVQRRQAAGARSRPEPIDFDRTLLLAPLVLMHFVLAYLVRLQYSQEVSLSIALSESWVSIPVFWALLSLPRSYFNSKLSQALQVVAGTCLGSYLVYIANEEGYYATMKKAPPLGALFAWLFIELYWYNAVICLLAVSGYLWVTGYSL
;
A
#
# COMPACT_ATOMS: atom_id res chain seq x y z
N MET A 1 -0.81 50.81 -3.60
CA MET A 1 -0.34 49.41 -3.57
C MET A 1 0.97 49.39 -2.80
N THR A 2 0.94 48.93 -1.56
CA THR A 2 2.05 49.13 -0.61
C THR A 2 3.14 48.07 -0.82
N LEU A 3 4.40 48.43 -0.52
CA LEU A 3 5.55 47.51 -0.60
C LEU A 3 5.29 46.21 0.19
N PHE A 4 4.56 46.31 1.30
CA PHE A 4 4.11 45.19 2.12
C PHE A 4 3.23 44.18 1.35
N GLU A 5 2.27 44.66 0.56
CA GLU A 5 1.44 43.80 -0.28
C GLU A 5 2.26 43.07 -1.36
N GLN A 6 3.28 43.72 -1.91
CA GLN A 6 4.17 43.10 -2.90
C GLN A 6 5.05 42.02 -2.27
N VAL A 7 5.58 42.25 -1.06
CA VAL A 7 6.34 41.24 -0.31
C VAL A 7 5.46 40.06 0.07
N GLN A 8 4.25 40.30 0.55
CA GLN A 8 3.29 39.22 0.86
C GLN A 8 2.91 38.42 -0.39
N ARG A 9 2.67 39.08 -1.54
CA ARG A 9 2.38 38.38 -2.81
C ARG A 9 3.57 37.57 -3.31
N ARG A 10 4.80 38.07 -3.17
CA ARG A 10 6.02 37.33 -3.51
C ARG A 10 6.26 36.14 -2.58
N GLN A 11 5.97 36.29 -1.30
CA GLN A 11 6.07 35.19 -0.33
C GLN A 11 4.98 34.14 -0.56
N ALA A 12 3.74 34.54 -0.84
CA ALA A 12 2.64 33.63 -1.19
C ALA A 12 2.86 32.91 -2.53
N ALA A 13 3.49 33.58 -3.51
CA ALA A 13 3.87 32.98 -4.78
C ALA A 13 5.06 32.00 -4.62
N GLY A 14 6.05 32.32 -3.79
CA GLY A 14 7.22 31.46 -3.52
C GLY A 14 6.91 30.26 -2.62
N ALA A 15 5.94 30.37 -1.72
CA ALA A 15 5.48 29.25 -0.89
C ALA A 15 4.76 28.17 -1.71
N ARG A 16 4.10 28.55 -2.82
CA ARG A 16 3.35 27.64 -3.68
C ARG A 16 4.23 26.81 -4.62
N SER A 17 5.51 27.18 -4.79
CA SER A 17 6.48 26.53 -5.67
C SER A 17 7.59 25.78 -4.92
N ARG A 18 7.59 25.80 -3.58
CA ARG A 18 8.56 25.03 -2.81
C ARG A 18 8.12 23.55 -2.90
N PRO A 19 8.96 22.63 -3.40
CA PRO A 19 8.63 21.21 -3.32
C PRO A 19 8.37 20.88 -1.86
N GLU A 20 7.20 20.30 -1.58
CA GLU A 20 6.88 19.78 -0.24
C GLU A 20 8.04 18.87 0.17
N PRO A 21 8.74 19.13 1.29
CA PRO A 21 9.81 18.27 1.75
C PRO A 21 9.25 16.85 1.90
N ILE A 22 10.08 15.84 1.62
CA ILE A 22 9.71 14.45 1.86
C ILE A 22 9.23 14.34 3.31
N ASP A 23 7.93 14.06 3.46
CA ASP A 23 7.26 14.01 4.75
C ASP A 23 7.90 12.88 5.56
N PHE A 24 8.66 13.24 6.60
CA PHE A 24 9.42 12.30 7.43
C PHE A 24 8.50 11.19 7.95
N ASP A 25 7.24 11.55 8.26
CA ASP A 25 6.20 10.65 8.71
C ASP A 25 5.90 9.52 7.71
N ARG A 26 5.98 9.79 6.40
CA ARG A 26 5.76 8.77 5.36
C ARG A 26 6.99 7.90 5.15
N THR A 27 8.19 8.46 5.28
CA THR A 27 9.41 7.64 5.22
C THR A 27 9.51 6.68 6.39
N LEU A 28 8.93 7.05 7.55
CA LEU A 28 8.82 6.16 8.70
C LEU A 28 7.94 4.93 8.40
N LEU A 29 6.96 5.05 7.50
CA LEU A 29 6.11 3.93 7.05
C LEU A 29 6.85 2.92 6.17
N LEU A 30 8.05 3.23 5.67
CA LEU A 30 8.85 2.29 4.90
C LEU A 30 9.22 1.06 5.74
N ALA A 31 9.70 1.28 6.97
CA ALA A 31 10.13 0.22 7.86
C ALA A 31 9.02 -0.81 8.17
N PRO A 32 7.81 -0.42 8.64
CA PRO A 32 6.73 -1.37 8.86
C PRO A 32 6.21 -2.01 7.57
N LEU A 33 6.25 -1.32 6.42
CA LEU A 33 5.80 -1.90 5.15
C LEU A 33 6.76 -2.98 4.62
N VAL A 34 8.07 -2.74 4.71
CA VAL A 34 9.11 -3.73 4.39
C VAL A 34 9.05 -4.90 5.38
N LEU A 35 8.85 -4.63 6.67
CA LEU A 35 8.71 -5.66 7.68
C LEU A 35 7.46 -6.52 7.44
N MET A 36 6.33 -5.90 7.11
CA MET A 36 5.11 -6.61 6.75
C MET A 36 5.33 -7.50 5.51
N HIS A 37 5.97 -6.97 4.46
CA HIS A 37 6.34 -7.76 3.29
C HIS A 37 7.19 -8.98 3.67
N PHE A 38 8.20 -8.79 4.52
CA PHE A 38 9.05 -9.86 5.01
C PHE A 38 8.26 -10.92 5.80
N VAL A 39 7.42 -10.49 6.74
CA VAL A 39 6.59 -11.39 7.55
C VAL A 39 5.65 -12.18 6.64
N LEU A 40 4.97 -11.53 5.68
CA LEU A 40 4.12 -12.23 4.72
C LEU A 40 4.93 -13.22 3.86
N ALA A 41 6.10 -12.82 3.37
CA ALA A 41 6.98 -13.69 2.59
C ALA A 41 7.40 -14.93 3.39
N TYR A 42 7.61 -14.78 4.69
CA TYR A 42 7.93 -15.88 5.59
C TYR A 42 6.70 -16.75 5.90
N LEU A 43 5.56 -16.14 6.26
CA LEU A 43 4.33 -16.85 6.66
C LEU A 43 3.72 -17.67 5.52
N VAL A 44 3.68 -17.14 4.30
CA VAL A 44 3.11 -17.88 3.16
C VAL A 44 3.96 -19.14 2.88
N ARG A 45 5.28 -19.09 3.08
CA ARG A 45 6.15 -20.27 2.95
C ARG A 45 5.91 -21.29 4.06
N LEU A 46 5.70 -20.81 5.29
CA LEU A 46 5.33 -21.68 6.42
C LEU A 46 4.00 -22.39 6.17
N GLN A 47 3.01 -21.70 5.60
CA GLN A 47 1.69 -22.29 5.29
C GLN A 47 1.78 -23.51 4.36
N TYR A 48 2.73 -23.50 3.42
CA TYR A 48 2.93 -24.60 2.46
C TYR A 48 4.07 -25.55 2.84
N SER A 49 4.53 -25.52 4.10
CA SER A 49 5.56 -26.44 4.64
C SER A 49 6.83 -26.53 3.78
N GLN A 50 7.22 -25.44 3.14
CA GLN A 50 8.48 -25.37 2.38
C GLN A 50 9.67 -25.17 3.33
N GLU A 51 10.87 -25.63 2.95
CA GLU A 51 12.07 -25.38 3.75
C GLU A 51 12.37 -23.88 3.84
N VAL A 52 12.04 -23.29 4.99
CA VAL A 52 12.03 -21.84 5.15
C VAL A 52 13.44 -21.33 5.46
N SER A 53 14.17 -20.95 4.41
CA SER A 53 15.38 -20.16 4.59
C SER A 53 15.02 -18.68 4.78
N LEU A 54 15.32 -18.16 5.97
CA LEU A 54 15.16 -16.72 6.29
C LEU A 54 15.87 -15.82 5.28
N SER A 55 17.00 -16.28 4.75
CA SER A 55 17.78 -15.57 3.74
C SER A 55 17.03 -15.32 2.43
N ILE A 56 16.17 -16.25 2.01
CA ILE A 56 15.34 -16.06 0.80
C ILE A 56 14.25 -15.01 1.05
N ALA A 57 13.55 -15.08 2.19
CA ALA A 57 12.53 -14.10 2.53
C ALA A 57 13.12 -12.68 2.71
N LEU A 58 14.31 -12.59 3.31
CA LEU A 58 15.05 -11.33 3.45
C LEU A 58 15.50 -10.77 2.10
N SER A 59 16.06 -11.60 1.21
CA SER A 59 16.53 -11.13 -0.09
C SER A 59 15.38 -10.63 -0.98
N GLU A 60 14.23 -11.29 -0.96
CA GLU A 60 13.02 -10.79 -1.65
C GLU A 60 12.54 -9.47 -1.05
N SER A 61 12.57 -9.32 0.27
CA SER A 61 12.13 -8.09 0.94
C SER A 61 13.07 -6.92 0.67
N TRP A 62 14.37 -7.18 0.52
CA TRP A 62 15.35 -6.17 0.14
C TRP A 62 15.04 -5.56 -1.24
N VAL A 63 14.62 -6.40 -2.20
CA VAL A 63 14.25 -5.96 -3.56
C VAL A 63 12.99 -5.09 -3.56
N SER A 64 12.09 -5.25 -2.57
CA SER A 64 10.86 -4.47 -2.44
C SER A 64 11.05 -3.05 -1.87
N ILE A 65 12.20 -2.78 -1.23
CA ILE A 65 12.51 -1.45 -0.63
C ILE A 65 12.38 -0.29 -1.65
N PRO A 66 13.03 -0.31 -2.83
CA PRO A 66 12.92 0.79 -3.79
C PRO A 66 11.48 0.97 -4.30
N VAL A 67 10.69 -0.11 -4.40
CA VAL A 67 9.29 -0.04 -4.82
C VAL A 67 8.46 0.70 -3.78
N PHE A 68 8.61 0.35 -2.50
CA PHE A 68 7.90 1.03 -1.42
C PHE A 68 8.37 2.46 -1.22
N TRP A 69 9.67 2.74 -1.38
CA TRP A 69 10.19 4.10 -1.36
C TRP A 69 9.56 4.96 -2.47
N ALA A 70 9.53 4.45 -3.70
CA ALA A 70 8.89 5.12 -4.83
C ALA A 70 7.41 5.39 -4.56
N LEU A 71 6.68 4.39 -4.04
CA LEU A 71 5.28 4.50 -3.69
C LEU A 71 5.01 5.57 -2.61
N LEU A 72 5.83 5.61 -1.56
CA LEU A 72 5.72 6.57 -0.47
C LEU A 72 6.18 7.99 -0.85
N SER A 73 6.99 8.12 -1.90
CA SER A 73 7.39 9.42 -2.45
C SER A 73 6.31 10.10 -3.29
N LEU A 74 5.21 9.39 -3.64
CA LEU A 74 4.12 9.98 -4.41
C LEU A 74 3.43 11.12 -3.63
N PRO A 75 3.18 12.30 -4.25
CA PRO A 75 2.56 13.42 -3.55
C PRO A 75 1.18 13.10 -2.96
N ARG A 76 0.96 13.47 -1.68
CA ARG A 76 -0.32 13.25 -0.97
C ARG A 76 -1.51 13.95 -1.63
N SER A 77 -1.27 15.01 -2.40
CA SER A 77 -2.29 15.70 -3.19
C SER A 77 -3.05 14.76 -4.14
N TYR A 78 -2.37 13.72 -4.66
CA TYR A 78 -3.02 12.73 -5.53
C TYR A 78 -4.05 11.88 -4.79
N PHE A 79 -3.99 11.73 -3.47
CA PHE A 79 -4.84 10.78 -2.72
C PHE A 79 -5.96 11.46 -1.90
N ASN A 80 -5.91 12.78 -1.72
CA ASN A 80 -6.91 13.53 -0.94
C ASN A 80 -8.21 13.88 -1.70
N SER A 81 -8.25 13.70 -3.02
CA SER A 81 -9.43 14.05 -3.81
C SER A 81 -10.53 12.98 -3.68
N LYS A 82 -11.80 13.35 -3.83
CA LYS A 82 -12.91 12.38 -3.82
C LYS A 82 -12.76 11.29 -4.88
N LEU A 83 -12.27 11.66 -6.06
CA LEU A 83 -12.04 10.72 -7.16
C LEU A 83 -10.94 9.73 -6.81
N SER A 84 -9.81 10.20 -6.30
CA SER A 84 -8.71 9.31 -5.94
C SER A 84 -9.03 8.42 -4.75
N GLN A 85 -9.84 8.87 -3.79
CA GLN A 85 -10.34 7.98 -2.75
C GLN A 85 -11.28 6.91 -3.31
N ALA A 86 -12.16 7.25 -4.25
CA ALA A 86 -13.00 6.25 -4.92
C ALA A 86 -12.15 5.24 -5.72
N LEU A 87 -11.13 5.71 -6.45
CA LEU A 87 -10.21 4.85 -7.19
C LEU A 87 -9.41 3.92 -6.25
N GLN A 88 -8.99 4.41 -5.09
CA GLN A 88 -8.30 3.59 -4.09
C GLN A 88 -9.22 2.55 -3.46
N VAL A 89 -10.51 2.85 -3.22
CA VAL A 89 -11.48 1.84 -2.76
C VAL A 89 -11.65 0.75 -3.80
N VAL A 90 -11.79 1.12 -5.07
CA VAL A 90 -11.91 0.16 -6.18
C VAL A 90 -10.63 -0.67 -6.30
N ALA A 91 -9.46 -0.02 -6.31
CA ALA A 91 -8.16 -0.70 -6.40
C ALA A 91 -7.93 -1.63 -5.20
N GLY A 92 -8.25 -1.16 -3.99
CA GLY A 92 -8.17 -1.95 -2.77
C GLY A 92 -9.10 -3.15 -2.81
N THR A 93 -10.35 -2.98 -3.23
CA THR A 93 -11.31 -4.09 -3.35
C THR A 93 -10.83 -5.10 -4.38
N CYS A 94 -10.41 -4.67 -5.57
CA CYS A 94 -9.87 -5.55 -6.59
C CYS A 94 -8.63 -6.32 -6.10
N LEU A 95 -7.70 -5.62 -5.44
CA LEU A 95 -6.47 -6.21 -4.93
C LEU A 95 -6.73 -7.19 -3.77
N GLY A 96 -7.63 -6.83 -2.85
CA GLY A 96 -8.04 -7.68 -1.73
C GLY A 96 -8.78 -8.93 -2.20
N SER A 97 -9.74 -8.79 -3.11
CA SER A 97 -10.43 -9.94 -3.71
C SER A 97 -9.48 -10.80 -4.52
N TYR A 98 -8.49 -10.20 -5.21
CA TYR A 98 -7.46 -10.95 -5.92
C TYR A 98 -6.55 -11.73 -4.97
N LEU A 99 -6.21 -11.17 -3.80
CA LEU A 99 -5.49 -11.89 -2.74
C LEU A 99 -6.26 -13.12 -2.26
N VAL A 100 -7.58 -12.99 -2.04
CA VAL A 100 -8.44 -14.13 -1.68
C VAL A 100 -8.45 -15.18 -2.79
N TYR A 101 -8.58 -14.75 -4.04
CA TYR A 101 -8.55 -15.64 -5.21
C TYR A 101 -7.23 -16.42 -5.30
N ILE A 102 -6.07 -15.77 -5.24
CA ILE A 102 -4.78 -16.47 -5.36
C ILE A 102 -4.47 -17.36 -4.13
N ALA A 103 -5.07 -17.09 -2.98
CA ALA A 103 -4.92 -17.95 -1.80
C ALA A 103 -5.69 -19.27 -1.94
N ASN A 104 -6.78 -19.27 -2.72
CA ASN A 104 -7.68 -20.42 -2.85
C ASN A 104 -7.50 -21.19 -4.17
N GLU A 105 -7.23 -20.49 -5.27
CA GLU A 105 -7.29 -21.08 -6.62
C GLU A 105 -5.89 -21.32 -7.24
N GLU A 106 -4.88 -20.55 -6.85
CA GLU A 106 -3.55 -20.64 -7.44
C GLU A 106 -2.68 -21.68 -6.74
N GLY A 107 -1.75 -22.26 -7.49
CA GLY A 107 -0.80 -23.22 -6.93
C GLY A 107 0.14 -22.56 -5.92
N TYR A 108 0.58 -23.33 -4.92
CA TYR A 108 1.42 -22.88 -3.80
C TYR A 108 2.61 -21.99 -4.22
N TYR A 109 3.31 -22.34 -5.31
CA TYR A 109 4.45 -21.55 -5.81
C TYR A 109 4.04 -20.16 -6.32
N ALA A 110 2.91 -20.07 -7.02
CA ALA A 110 2.38 -18.80 -7.49
C ALA A 110 1.94 -17.92 -6.31
N THR A 111 1.26 -18.50 -5.32
CA THR A 111 0.82 -17.80 -4.10
C THR A 111 2.02 -17.25 -3.31
N MET A 112 3.07 -18.05 -3.11
CA MET A 112 4.30 -17.62 -2.42
C MET A 112 5.01 -16.44 -3.08
N LYS A 113 4.97 -16.34 -4.41
CA LYS A 113 5.64 -15.26 -5.15
C LYS A 113 4.79 -13.99 -5.27
N LYS A 114 3.47 -14.14 -5.37
CA LYS A 114 2.54 -13.02 -5.60
C LYS A 114 2.00 -12.41 -4.30
N ALA A 115 1.67 -13.23 -3.30
CA ALA A 115 0.95 -12.77 -2.12
C ALA A 115 1.72 -11.75 -1.26
N PRO A 116 3.03 -11.90 -0.99
CA PRO A 116 3.75 -10.95 -0.12
C PRO A 116 3.77 -9.49 -0.63
N PRO A 117 4.14 -9.20 -1.90
CA PRO A 117 4.10 -7.83 -2.41
C PRO A 117 2.68 -7.29 -2.56
N LEU A 118 1.71 -8.12 -2.96
CA LEU A 118 0.31 -7.69 -3.08
C LEU A 118 -0.32 -7.39 -1.71
N GLY A 119 -0.01 -8.18 -0.69
CA GLY A 119 -0.47 -7.95 0.68
C GLY A 119 0.11 -6.66 1.28
N ALA A 120 1.40 -6.40 1.07
CA ALA A 120 2.01 -5.13 1.48
C ALA A 120 1.40 -3.94 0.72
N LEU A 121 1.20 -4.04 -0.60
CA LEU A 121 0.55 -3.00 -1.38
C LEU A 121 -0.89 -2.73 -0.91
N PHE A 122 -1.63 -3.78 -0.58
CA PHE A 122 -2.98 -3.68 -0.03
C PHE A 122 -2.99 -2.94 1.32
N ALA A 123 -2.05 -3.24 2.22
CA ALA A 123 -1.90 -2.48 3.46
C ALA A 123 -1.55 -1.01 3.24
N TRP A 124 -0.68 -0.71 2.26
CA TRP A 124 -0.39 0.68 1.91
C TRP A 124 -1.64 1.42 1.41
N LEU A 125 -2.47 0.79 0.56
CA LEU A 125 -3.76 1.37 0.14
C LEU A 125 -4.68 1.63 1.35
N PHE A 126 -4.69 0.73 2.33
CA PHE A 126 -5.46 0.90 3.57
C PHE A 126 -5.01 2.10 4.40
N ILE A 127 -3.71 2.37 4.45
CA ILE A 127 -3.14 3.50 5.21
C ILE A 127 -3.53 4.84 4.57
N GLU A 128 -3.68 4.91 3.24
CA GLU A 128 -4.00 6.15 2.53
C GLU A 128 -5.52 6.41 2.42
N LEU A 129 -6.35 5.36 2.58
CA LEU A 129 -7.81 5.49 2.61
C LEU A 129 -8.32 6.17 3.90
N TYR A 130 -9.37 6.98 3.76
CA TYR A 130 -10.15 7.41 4.93
C TYR A 130 -10.79 6.20 5.63
N TRP A 131 -10.90 6.26 6.96
CA TRP A 131 -11.38 5.15 7.79
C TRP A 131 -12.70 4.53 7.30
N TYR A 132 -13.67 5.36 6.87
CA TYR A 132 -14.97 4.88 6.39
C TYR A 132 -14.86 4.17 5.04
N ASN A 133 -13.99 4.65 4.15
CA ASN A 133 -13.71 4.02 2.86
C ASN A 133 -12.94 2.69 3.03
N ALA A 134 -12.05 2.62 4.01
CA ALA A 134 -11.35 1.39 4.37
C ALA A 134 -12.33 0.31 4.85
N VAL A 135 -13.33 0.68 5.67
CA VAL A 135 -14.40 -0.24 6.10
C VAL A 135 -15.22 -0.73 4.91
N ILE A 136 -15.61 0.16 3.98
CA ILE A 136 -16.32 -0.24 2.75
C ILE A 136 -15.50 -1.23 1.93
N CYS A 137 -14.20 -0.97 1.77
CA CYS A 137 -13.27 -1.86 1.08
C CYS A 137 -13.21 -3.26 1.74
N LEU A 138 -13.08 -3.33 3.07
CA LEU A 138 -13.09 -4.60 3.79
C LEU A 138 -14.42 -5.35 3.62
N LEU A 139 -15.55 -4.68 3.79
CA LEU A 139 -16.86 -5.29 3.63
C LEU A 139 -17.07 -5.83 2.21
N ALA A 140 -16.57 -5.13 1.19
CA ALA A 140 -16.64 -5.60 -0.19
C ALA A 140 -15.79 -6.86 -0.41
N VAL A 141 -14.56 -6.90 0.12
CA VAL A 141 -13.68 -8.09 0.03
C VAL A 141 -14.26 -9.27 0.83
N SER A 142 -14.78 -9.02 2.03
CA SER A 142 -15.46 -10.04 2.85
C SER A 142 -16.73 -10.56 2.16
N GLY A 143 -17.50 -9.68 1.53
CA GLY A 143 -18.67 -10.05 0.73
C GLY A 143 -18.28 -10.94 -0.46
N TYR A 144 -17.18 -10.60 -1.15
CA TYR A 144 -16.64 -11.45 -2.22
C TYR A 144 -16.28 -12.85 -1.72
N LEU A 145 -15.55 -12.95 -0.60
CA LEU A 145 -15.19 -14.23 0.03
C LEU A 145 -16.43 -15.08 0.35
N TRP A 146 -17.50 -14.46 0.85
CA TRP A 146 -18.73 -15.17 1.18
C TRP A 146 -19.46 -15.68 -0.08
N VAL A 147 -19.52 -14.88 -1.14
CA VAL A 147 -20.19 -15.25 -2.40
C VAL A 147 -19.44 -16.38 -3.12
N THR A 148 -18.10 -16.39 -3.09
CA THR A 148 -17.31 -17.44 -3.74
C THR A 148 -17.21 -18.73 -2.92
N GLY A 149 -17.54 -18.68 -1.61
CA GLY A 149 -17.41 -19.83 -0.72
C GLY A 149 -15.95 -20.21 -0.42
N TYR A 150 -15.02 -19.27 -0.62
CA TYR A 150 -13.61 -19.47 -0.35
C TYR A 150 -13.31 -19.49 1.16
N SER A 151 -12.25 -20.21 1.53
CA SER A 151 -11.75 -20.23 2.91
C SER A 151 -10.63 -19.20 3.11
N LEU A 152 -10.51 -18.73 4.35
CA LEU A 152 -9.35 -17.97 4.82
C LEU A 152 -8.21 -18.90 5.22
#